data_AF-A0A7X0D6X1-F1
#
_entry.id   AF-A0A7X0D6X1-F1
#
_cell.length_a   1.000
_cell.length_b   1.000
_cell.length_c   1.000
_cell.angle_alpha   90.00
_cell.angle_beta   90.00
_cell.angle_gamma   90.00
#
_symmetry.space_group_name_H-M   'P 1'
#
loop_
_entity.id
_entity.type
_entity.pdbx_description
1 polymer ?
#
loop_
_entity_poly.entity_id
_entity_poly.type
_entity_poly.pdbx_seq_one_letter_code
_entity_poly.pdbx_strand_id
1 'polypeptide(L)'
;MHETSRMWGSLACAAVRTARFPLIQAAASWAPTSVPNNPDPRPPRPAHEALLFTRPSGRGRHNSTMGLQAKRSHLKRALVERAWRMRASARRQALFSGDPALREVSLGDQVVCGRVVERFTAAEAAARNLGLVVDACDAVGISYFLVPGTSRVRHTVGVNMADRDRLLAAMEERHADSGAFIGRPRGADRLIHAALFADGGLPKAVRDAAVVRVGEVLLGPAGQVVAGADLACDVEFWRDGAAVLAGADGQQRLAELQLQAAEEVFSEALVAPRRNRVSDVVPPSEQKPAWVRVRERDVATFQPFTELTVDDVDFPIDVVYTWVDGDEPAMREKRNRYRTGGELAEILDKETNESRYTSHDELRYSLRSVWMYAPFVRNIYVVTDGQVPRWLDTSVPGVRVVDHREIFPEGVLPVFNSHAIETRLHHIPGLSEHYLYFNDDVFVGRPVTPQHFFQGSGIMRVPMSPLKIGLGDAHSRETATNAASKNVRRLLKGEYGRFTTNNFMHTPLPQRQSYLHELEERFPADFDRTMRSRFRSPEDIAVTAPLHYNHALMAGYGMRGSFKFRYVNISRDDAESRLTDLTKNRRFDFFCVNDVDVPQDMRESVHKRIGDFLDEYFPFPSPFERDSA
;
A
#
# COMPACT_ATOMS: atom_id res chain seq x y z
N MET A 1 77.78 -13.61 40.39
CA MET A 1 76.60 -12.73 40.38
C MET A 1 75.49 -13.51 39.68
N HIS A 2 74.79 -14.45 40.35
CA HIS A 2 73.85 -14.29 41.48
C HIS A 2 72.76 -13.24 41.15
N GLU A 3 71.44 -13.49 41.18
CA GLU A 3 70.61 -14.70 41.39
C GLU A 3 69.15 -14.42 40.88
N THR A 4 68.11 -15.28 40.85
CA THR A 4 67.83 -16.61 41.44
C THR A 4 66.88 -17.49 40.55
N SER A 5 66.64 -18.72 41.01
CA SER A 5 65.55 -19.70 40.81
C SER A 5 64.15 -19.23 40.35
N ARG A 6 63.41 -19.96 39.49
CA ARG A 6 62.76 -21.31 39.64
C ARG A 6 61.61 -21.30 40.67
N MET A 7 60.52 -22.08 40.55
CA MET A 7 60.37 -23.39 39.90
C MET A 7 58.91 -23.76 39.51
N TRP A 8 58.78 -24.81 38.70
CA TRP A 8 57.53 -25.52 38.36
C TRP A 8 56.93 -26.32 39.54
N GLY A 9 55.64 -26.67 39.44
CA GLY A 9 54.96 -27.73 40.22
C GLY A 9 53.87 -28.40 39.38
N SER A 10 53.72 -29.73 39.48
CA SER A 10 52.94 -30.57 38.55
C SER A 10 52.27 -31.75 39.25
N LEU A 11 51.08 -32.17 38.76
CA LEU A 11 50.36 -33.46 38.98
C LEU A 11 50.01 -33.84 40.45
N ALA A 12 48.86 -34.42 40.81
CA ALA A 12 48.12 -35.51 40.17
C ALA A 12 46.70 -35.77 40.73
N CYS A 13 45.87 -36.47 39.93
CA CYS A 13 44.84 -37.48 40.27
C CYS A 13 43.67 -37.21 41.26
N ALA A 14 42.44 -37.10 40.72
CA ALA A 14 41.31 -38.05 40.83
C ALA A 14 39.98 -37.40 40.37
N ALA A 15 38.90 -38.07 39.93
CA ALA A 15 38.73 -39.33 39.17
C ALA A 15 37.26 -39.40 38.65
N VAL A 16 37.05 -39.88 37.41
CA VAL A 16 35.83 -40.57 36.92
C VAL A 16 34.46 -39.83 37.02
N ARG A 17 33.91 -39.34 35.88
CA ARG A 17 32.85 -40.06 35.12
C ARG A 17 32.46 -39.39 33.79
N THR A 18 32.12 -40.26 32.85
CA THR A 18 31.55 -40.04 31.51
C THR A 18 30.36 -39.07 31.41
N ALA A 19 30.39 -38.18 30.42
CA ALA A 19 29.19 -37.65 29.75
C ALA A 19 29.49 -37.38 28.27
N ARG A 20 28.62 -37.83 27.36
CA ARG A 20 28.70 -37.54 25.92
C ARG A 20 28.25 -36.10 25.69
N PHE A 21 29.07 -35.28 25.02
CA PHE A 21 28.59 -34.01 24.46
C PHE A 21 27.96 -34.26 23.08
N PRO A 22 26.70 -33.86 22.85
CA PRO A 22 26.07 -33.97 21.53
C PRO A 22 26.55 -32.87 20.57
N LEU A 23 26.34 -33.12 19.28
CA LEU A 23 26.61 -32.16 18.20
C LEU A 23 25.92 -30.82 18.44
N ILE A 24 26.67 -29.72 18.29
CA ILE A 24 26.09 -28.38 18.23
C ILE A 24 25.47 -28.18 16.84
N GLN A 25 24.16 -28.35 16.75
CA GLN A 25 23.39 -27.93 15.58
C GLN A 25 23.36 -26.39 15.52
N ALA A 26 24.04 -25.81 14.55
CA ALA A 26 23.94 -24.38 14.24
C ALA A 26 22.65 -24.11 13.46
N ALA A 27 21.53 -23.98 14.18
CA ALA A 27 20.20 -23.75 13.60
C ALA A 27 19.89 -22.25 13.44
N ALA A 28 19.18 -21.93 12.36
CA ALA A 28 18.48 -20.67 12.06
C ALA A 28 19.29 -19.35 12.09
N SER A 29 19.46 -18.71 10.93
CA SER A 29 19.71 -17.27 10.84
C SER A 29 18.45 -16.49 11.25
N TRP A 30 18.50 -15.86 12.42
CA TRP A 30 17.33 -15.21 13.04
C TRP A 30 16.85 -13.95 12.31
N ALA A 31 15.52 -13.80 12.24
CA ALA A 31 14.82 -12.54 12.02
C ALA A 31 13.93 -12.26 13.25
N PRO A 32 13.68 -10.98 13.60
CA PRO A 32 13.94 -10.49 14.95
C PRO A 32 12.83 -10.74 15.98
N THR A 33 13.24 -10.83 17.24
CA THR A 33 12.39 -10.53 18.40
C THR A 33 12.02 -9.05 18.42
N SER A 34 10.73 -8.76 18.60
CA SER A 34 10.13 -7.52 19.12
C SER A 34 10.87 -6.18 18.88
N VAL A 35 10.40 -5.40 17.90
CA VAL A 35 10.56 -3.93 17.95
C VAL A 35 9.46 -3.36 18.85
N PRO A 36 9.77 -2.65 19.96
CA PRO A 36 8.76 -2.00 20.79
C PRO A 36 8.11 -0.81 20.06
N ASN A 37 6.85 -0.52 20.41
CA ASN A 37 6.15 0.66 19.92
C ASN A 37 6.89 1.96 20.27
N ASN A 38 6.88 2.91 19.34
CA ASN A 38 7.37 4.27 19.54
C ASN A 38 6.46 5.02 20.55
N PRO A 39 6.96 5.52 21.70
CA PRO A 39 6.15 6.22 22.69
C PRO A 39 6.01 7.72 22.40
N ASP A 40 4.80 8.24 22.62
CA ASP A 40 4.42 9.67 22.59
C ASP A 40 5.16 10.46 23.70
N PRO A 41 5.94 11.53 23.38
CA PRO A 41 6.67 12.30 24.37
C PRO A 41 5.77 13.34 25.04
N ARG A 42 4.93 12.89 25.99
CA ARG A 42 4.20 13.78 26.90
C ARG A 42 4.42 13.37 28.37
N PRO A 43 5.01 14.25 29.21
CA PRO A 43 5.30 13.92 30.60
C PRO A 43 4.02 13.89 31.46
N PRO A 44 3.87 12.94 32.38
CA PRO A 44 2.75 12.90 33.31
C PRO A 44 2.89 13.97 34.40
N ARG A 45 1.78 14.63 34.75
CA ARG A 45 1.70 15.48 35.96
C ARG A 45 1.42 14.59 37.18
N PRO A 46 2.09 14.79 38.33
CA PRO A 46 1.83 14.01 39.53
C PRO A 46 0.47 14.37 40.15
N ALA A 47 -0.23 13.35 40.64
CA ALA A 47 -1.38 13.53 41.51
C ALA A 47 -0.89 13.74 42.95
N HIS A 48 -1.43 14.74 43.64
CA HIS A 48 -1.33 14.88 45.09
C HIS A 48 -2.73 14.89 45.69
N GLU A 49 -3.03 13.90 46.53
CA GLU A 49 -4.15 13.98 47.45
C GLU A 49 -3.81 14.95 48.59
N ALA A 50 -4.80 15.78 48.96
CA ALA A 50 -4.80 16.50 50.22
C ALA A 50 -6.23 16.57 50.75
N LEU A 51 -6.58 15.61 51.61
CA LEU A 51 -7.72 15.74 52.52
C LEU A 51 -7.42 16.88 53.51
N LEU A 52 -8.34 17.84 53.68
CA LEU A 52 -8.64 18.44 54.98
C LEU A 52 -9.95 19.25 54.99
N PHE A 53 -10.63 19.13 56.12
CA PHE A 53 -11.97 19.62 56.43
C PHE A 53 -12.19 21.13 56.28
N THR A 54 -13.38 21.52 55.82
CA THR A 54 -14.13 22.66 56.38
C THR A 54 -15.60 22.27 56.60
N ARG A 55 -16.21 22.79 57.67
CA ARG A 55 -17.58 22.46 58.14
C ARG A 55 -18.61 23.54 57.70
N PRO A 56 -19.93 23.29 57.78
CA PRO A 56 -20.90 23.94 56.90
C PRO A 56 -21.53 25.24 57.44
N SER A 57 -21.82 26.13 56.48
CA SER A 57 -22.92 27.09 56.48
C SER A 57 -23.30 27.31 55.00
N GLY A 58 -24.53 27.68 54.59
CA GLY A 58 -25.78 27.82 55.31
C GLY A 58 -26.81 28.47 54.37
N ARG A 59 -28.02 27.89 54.27
CA ARG A 59 -29.17 28.35 53.44
C ARG A 59 -29.00 28.18 51.91
N GLY A 60 -30.08 27.72 51.25
CA GLY A 60 -30.10 27.55 49.79
C GLY A 60 -31.03 26.46 49.26
N ARG A 61 -32.28 26.35 49.76
CA ARG A 61 -33.32 25.50 49.14
C ARG A 61 -33.72 26.08 47.77
N HIS A 62 -32.92 25.92 46.70
CA HIS A 62 -33.26 26.33 45.33
C HIS A 62 -32.38 25.59 44.29
N ASN A 63 -32.39 24.24 44.26
CA ASN A 63 -31.63 23.50 43.23
C ASN A 63 -32.17 22.11 42.82
N SER A 64 -33.36 21.72 43.30
CA SER A 64 -33.98 20.43 42.92
C SER A 64 -34.55 20.43 41.50
N THR A 65 -35.10 21.56 41.04
CA THR A 65 -35.76 21.71 39.73
C THR A 65 -34.79 21.65 38.55
N MET A 66 -33.62 22.31 38.62
CA MET A 66 -32.61 22.23 37.55
C MET A 66 -32.06 20.80 37.38
N GLY A 67 -31.75 20.10 38.48
CA GLY A 67 -31.31 18.70 38.43
C GLY A 67 -32.38 17.75 37.86
N LEU A 68 -33.67 18.00 38.18
CA LEU A 68 -34.79 17.25 37.60
C LEU A 68 -35.02 17.56 36.12
N GLN A 69 -34.86 18.82 35.69
CA GLN A 69 -34.95 19.21 34.28
C GLN A 69 -33.80 18.62 33.46
N ALA A 70 -32.56 18.63 33.96
CA ALA A 70 -31.41 18.01 33.31
C ALA A 70 -31.60 16.48 33.18
N LYS A 71 -32.03 15.79 34.25
CA LYS A 71 -32.34 14.35 34.21
C LYS A 71 -33.50 14.03 33.25
N ARG A 72 -34.57 14.84 33.23
CA ARG A 72 -35.68 14.71 32.26
C ARG A 72 -35.24 14.94 30.82
N SER A 73 -34.34 15.91 30.58
CA SER A 73 -33.75 16.17 29.25
C SER A 73 -32.90 14.98 28.78
N HIS A 74 -32.06 14.43 29.66
CA HIS A 74 -31.27 13.23 29.38
C HIS A 74 -32.15 12.00 29.08
N LEU A 75 -33.19 11.75 29.88
CA LEU A 75 -34.15 10.66 29.65
C LEU A 75 -34.92 10.84 28.33
N LYS A 76 -35.35 12.07 28.00
CA LYS A 76 -35.98 12.36 26.71
C LYS A 76 -35.03 12.11 25.53
N ARG A 77 -33.76 12.53 25.63
CA ARG A 77 -32.75 12.25 24.60
C ARG A 77 -32.53 10.74 24.43
N ALA A 78 -32.36 9.99 25.51
CA ALA A 78 -32.18 8.54 25.47
C ALA A 78 -33.41 7.80 24.88
N LEU A 79 -34.63 8.26 25.16
CA LEU A 79 -35.85 7.70 24.56
C LEU A 79 -35.95 7.99 23.06
N VAL A 80 -35.66 9.23 22.63
CA VAL A 80 -35.63 9.62 21.21
C VAL A 80 -34.55 8.83 20.45
N GLU A 81 -33.36 8.68 21.04
CA GLU A 81 -32.27 7.90 20.48
C GLU A 81 -32.64 6.41 20.34
N ARG A 82 -33.25 5.81 21.37
CA ARG A 82 -33.77 4.42 21.30
C ARG A 82 -34.84 4.26 20.22
N ALA A 83 -35.77 5.21 20.11
CA ALA A 83 -36.82 5.20 19.08
C ALA A 83 -36.27 5.46 17.66
N TRP A 84 -35.16 6.18 17.51
CA TRP A 84 -34.43 6.30 16.24
C TRP A 84 -33.73 4.99 15.90
N ARG A 85 -32.95 4.40 16.82
CA ARG A 85 -32.24 3.11 16.61
C ARG A 85 -33.19 1.98 16.20
N MET A 86 -34.38 1.87 16.81
CA MET A 86 -35.38 0.86 16.42
C MET A 86 -35.92 1.09 14.99
N ARG A 87 -36.18 2.35 14.60
CA ARG A 87 -36.64 2.67 13.23
C ARG A 87 -35.55 2.44 12.19
N ALA A 88 -34.31 2.86 12.49
CA ALA A 88 -33.15 2.60 11.64
C ALA A 88 -32.93 1.08 11.45
N SER A 89 -33.02 0.29 12.53
CA SER A 89 -32.92 -1.18 12.45
C SER A 89 -34.01 -1.81 11.57
N ALA A 90 -35.27 -1.39 11.71
CA ALA A 90 -36.36 -1.87 10.85
C ALA A 90 -36.17 -1.49 9.37
N ARG A 91 -35.65 -0.28 9.10
CA ARG A 91 -35.32 0.16 7.72
C ARG A 91 -34.17 -0.63 7.12
N ARG A 92 -33.10 -0.90 7.88
CA ARG A 92 -32.00 -1.78 7.45
C ARG A 92 -32.49 -3.19 7.14
N GLN A 93 -33.38 -3.76 7.95
CA GLN A 93 -33.98 -5.07 7.68
C GLN A 93 -34.79 -5.08 6.38
N ALA A 94 -35.57 -4.02 6.12
CA ALA A 94 -36.28 -3.86 4.85
C ALA A 94 -35.31 -3.73 3.65
N LEU A 95 -34.25 -2.93 3.79
CA LEU A 95 -33.20 -2.73 2.79
C LEU A 95 -32.52 -4.05 2.40
N PHE A 96 -32.05 -4.84 3.38
CA PHE A 96 -31.44 -6.16 3.13
C PHE A 96 -32.43 -7.19 2.56
N SER A 97 -33.73 -7.02 2.80
CA SER A 97 -34.76 -7.88 2.22
C SER A 97 -35.15 -7.47 0.79
N GLY A 98 -34.90 -6.21 0.41
CA GLY A 98 -35.25 -5.64 -0.90
C GLY A 98 -34.13 -5.71 -1.94
N ASP A 99 -32.85 -5.69 -1.52
CA ASP A 99 -31.69 -5.75 -2.41
C ASP A 99 -30.77 -6.93 -2.03
N PRO A 100 -30.78 -8.05 -2.79
CA PRO A 100 -30.00 -9.24 -2.46
C PRO A 100 -28.48 -9.06 -2.64
N ALA A 101 -28.03 -7.96 -3.26
CA ALA A 101 -26.61 -7.63 -3.33
C ALA A 101 -26.12 -6.89 -2.07
N LEU A 102 -27.01 -6.42 -1.18
CA LEU A 102 -26.64 -5.80 0.08
C LEU A 102 -26.50 -6.85 1.20
N ARG A 103 -25.40 -6.74 1.97
CA ARG A 103 -25.12 -7.58 3.13
C ARG A 103 -24.73 -6.72 4.34
N GLU A 104 -25.08 -7.21 5.53
CA GLU A 104 -24.59 -6.63 6.79
C GLU A 104 -23.15 -7.11 7.04
N VAL A 105 -22.24 -6.18 7.33
CA VAL A 105 -20.82 -6.48 7.57
C VAL A 105 -20.29 -5.71 8.78
N SER A 106 -19.46 -6.35 9.60
CA SER A 106 -18.83 -5.74 10.77
C SER A 106 -17.44 -5.19 10.44
N LEU A 107 -17.28 -3.86 10.53
CA LEU A 107 -16.02 -3.14 10.43
C LEU A 107 -15.58 -2.66 11.82
N GLY A 108 -14.85 -3.52 12.53
CA GLY A 108 -14.52 -3.30 13.94
C GLY A 108 -15.79 -3.28 14.79
N ASP A 109 -15.99 -2.22 15.58
CA ASP A 109 -17.17 -2.03 16.42
C ASP A 109 -18.41 -1.49 15.65
N GLN A 110 -18.30 -1.29 14.32
CA GLN A 110 -19.35 -0.71 13.50
C GLN A 110 -19.98 -1.75 12.56
N VAL A 111 -21.30 -1.86 12.61
CA VAL A 111 -22.10 -2.63 11.65
C VAL A 111 -22.49 -1.71 10.48
N VAL A 112 -22.01 -2.07 9.28
CA VAL A 112 -22.22 -1.33 8.02
C VAL A 112 -23.03 -2.13 7.02
N CYS A 113 -23.63 -1.43 6.06
CA CYS A 113 -24.19 -2.03 4.86
C CYS A 113 -23.09 -2.08 3.78
N GLY A 114 -22.86 -3.25 3.19
CA GLY A 114 -21.92 -3.42 2.08
C GLY A 114 -22.59 -4.06 0.88
N ARG A 115 -22.18 -3.66 -0.32
CA ARG A 115 -22.69 -4.15 -1.59
C ARG A 115 -21.73 -5.16 -2.21
N VAL A 116 -22.20 -6.38 -2.46
CA VAL A 116 -21.48 -7.37 -3.27
C VAL A 116 -21.37 -6.87 -4.70
N VAL A 117 -20.17 -6.92 -5.26
CA VAL A 117 -19.89 -6.60 -6.66
C VAL A 117 -19.30 -7.80 -7.39
N GLU A 118 -19.51 -7.87 -8.70
CA GLU A 118 -19.02 -8.96 -9.57
C GLU A 118 -17.60 -8.71 -10.09
N ARG A 119 -17.18 -7.44 -10.11
CA ARG A 119 -15.84 -6.98 -10.53
C ARG A 119 -15.39 -5.80 -9.70
N PHE A 120 -14.07 -5.59 -9.61
CA PHE A 120 -13.51 -4.49 -8.83
C PHE A 120 -12.19 -3.95 -9.39
N THR A 121 -12.13 -2.63 -9.56
CA THR A 121 -10.89 -1.86 -9.47
C THR A 121 -11.08 -0.68 -8.52
N ALA A 122 -10.02 -0.26 -7.84
CA ALA A 122 -10.06 0.87 -6.91
C ALA A 122 -10.51 2.18 -7.59
N ALA A 123 -10.13 2.39 -8.85
CA ALA A 123 -10.52 3.55 -9.63
C ALA A 123 -11.98 3.50 -10.12
N GLU A 124 -12.57 2.33 -10.36
CA GLU A 124 -14.03 2.23 -10.58
C GLU A 124 -14.80 2.49 -9.28
N ALA A 125 -14.33 1.96 -8.15
CA ALA A 125 -14.96 2.21 -6.84
C ALA A 125 -14.94 3.71 -6.47
N ALA A 126 -13.81 4.39 -6.70
CA ALA A 126 -13.71 5.83 -6.53
C ALA A 126 -14.68 6.61 -7.45
N ALA A 127 -14.73 6.26 -8.75
CA ALA A 127 -15.62 6.90 -9.71
C ALA A 127 -17.12 6.64 -9.41
N ARG A 128 -17.47 5.43 -8.94
CA ARG A 128 -18.81 5.09 -8.45
C ARG A 128 -19.21 5.99 -7.29
N ASN A 129 -18.33 6.13 -6.29
CA ASN A 129 -18.59 6.98 -5.12
C ASN A 129 -18.66 8.48 -5.47
N LEU A 130 -17.94 8.94 -6.50
CA LEU A 130 -18.13 10.27 -7.08
C LEU A 130 -19.52 10.43 -7.71
N GLY A 131 -19.98 9.43 -8.46
CA GLY A 131 -21.32 9.42 -9.07
C GLY A 131 -22.46 9.60 -8.05
N LEU A 132 -22.36 8.97 -6.87
CA LEU A 132 -23.34 9.14 -5.78
C LEU A 132 -23.53 10.61 -5.34
N VAL A 133 -22.47 11.42 -5.43
CA VAL A 133 -22.47 12.85 -5.11
C VAL A 133 -22.95 13.66 -6.30
N VAL A 134 -22.34 13.46 -7.46
CA VAL A 134 -22.61 14.26 -8.66
C VAL A 134 -24.06 14.11 -9.12
N ASP A 135 -24.58 12.89 -9.14
CA ASP A 135 -25.99 12.63 -9.48
C ASP A 135 -26.97 13.37 -8.53
N ALA A 136 -26.60 13.51 -7.25
CA ALA A 136 -27.42 14.23 -6.27
C ALA A 136 -27.37 15.75 -6.50
N CYS A 137 -26.24 16.30 -6.94
CA CYS A 137 -26.15 17.69 -7.38
C CYS A 137 -26.98 17.94 -8.65
N ASP A 138 -26.80 17.08 -9.67
CA ASP A 138 -27.49 17.18 -10.96
C ASP A 138 -29.02 17.12 -10.79
N ALA A 139 -29.52 16.22 -9.94
CA ALA A 139 -30.95 16.02 -9.70
C ALA A 139 -31.70 17.25 -9.13
N VAL A 140 -31.00 18.16 -8.45
CA VAL A 140 -31.59 19.40 -7.88
C VAL A 140 -30.94 20.68 -8.43
N GLY A 141 -30.17 20.59 -9.51
CA GLY A 141 -29.55 21.74 -10.18
C GLY A 141 -28.56 22.52 -9.30
N ILE A 142 -27.75 21.82 -8.50
CA ILE A 142 -26.68 22.43 -7.71
C ILE A 142 -25.39 22.44 -8.53
N SER A 143 -24.72 23.60 -8.59
CA SER A 143 -23.40 23.71 -9.22
C SER A 143 -22.32 23.08 -8.33
N TYR A 144 -21.39 22.35 -8.93
CA TYR A 144 -20.29 21.68 -8.26
C TYR A 144 -19.02 21.73 -9.11
N PHE A 145 -17.87 21.45 -8.49
CA PHE A 145 -16.59 21.34 -9.18
C PHE A 145 -15.72 20.24 -8.57
N LEU A 146 -14.97 19.51 -9.39
CA LEU A 146 -13.97 18.55 -8.92
C LEU A 146 -12.79 19.31 -8.30
N VAL A 147 -12.44 18.99 -7.06
CA VAL A 147 -11.31 19.59 -6.33
C VAL A 147 -10.09 18.66 -6.38
N PRO A 148 -8.88 19.17 -6.61
CA PRO A 148 -7.64 18.41 -6.52
C PRO A 148 -7.29 18.16 -5.04
N GLY A 149 -8.09 17.32 -4.39
CA GLY A 149 -7.97 16.98 -2.98
C GLY A 149 -6.63 16.33 -2.61
N THR A 150 -6.33 16.29 -1.32
CA THR A 150 -5.07 15.74 -0.78
C THR A 150 -4.90 14.24 -0.98
N SER A 151 -5.98 13.50 -1.26
CA SER A 151 -5.89 12.10 -1.69
C SER A 151 -5.76 12.01 -3.20
N ARG A 152 -4.88 11.11 -3.65
CA ARG A 152 -4.70 10.78 -5.07
C ARG A 152 -5.50 9.54 -5.52
N VAL A 153 -6.27 8.91 -4.61
CA VAL A 153 -7.05 7.68 -4.90
C VAL A 153 -8.57 7.83 -4.76
N ARG A 154 -9.06 8.91 -4.15
CA ARG A 154 -10.49 9.26 -4.08
C ARG A 154 -10.73 10.64 -4.64
N HIS A 155 -11.93 10.85 -5.18
CA HIS A 155 -12.35 12.17 -5.67
C HIS A 155 -12.83 13.07 -4.53
N THR A 156 -12.78 14.37 -4.78
CA THR A 156 -13.30 15.42 -3.88
C THR A 156 -14.15 16.38 -4.70
N VAL A 157 -15.35 16.70 -4.24
CA VAL A 157 -16.27 17.64 -4.92
C VAL A 157 -16.45 18.88 -4.05
N GLY A 158 -16.24 20.05 -4.63
CA GLY A 158 -16.56 21.35 -4.04
C GLY A 158 -17.98 21.75 -4.41
N VAL A 159 -18.74 22.21 -3.42
CA VAL A 159 -20.11 22.74 -3.54
C VAL A 159 -20.20 23.99 -2.68
N ASN A 160 -20.97 25.00 -3.09
CA ASN A 160 -21.14 26.20 -2.27
C ASN A 160 -21.88 25.86 -0.95
N MET A 161 -21.43 26.42 0.17
CA MET A 161 -22.01 26.26 1.51
C MET A 161 -23.49 26.63 1.56
N ALA A 162 -23.95 27.59 0.72
CA ALA A 162 -25.35 27.95 0.58
C ALA A 162 -26.24 26.78 0.12
N ASP A 163 -25.67 25.87 -0.69
CA ASP A 163 -26.37 24.69 -1.23
C ASP A 163 -26.21 23.43 -0.38
N ARG A 164 -25.45 23.49 0.73
CA ARG A 164 -25.20 22.33 1.62
C ARG A 164 -26.49 21.61 2.02
N ASP A 165 -27.46 22.34 2.55
CA ASP A 165 -28.68 21.74 3.10
C ASP A 165 -29.59 21.20 1.98
N ARG A 166 -29.55 21.80 0.78
CA ARG A 166 -30.22 21.27 -0.43
C ARG A 166 -29.57 19.96 -0.90
N LEU A 167 -28.24 19.90 -0.96
CA LEU A 167 -27.52 18.70 -1.36
C LEU A 167 -27.73 17.55 -0.38
N LEU A 168 -27.64 17.82 0.93
CA LEU A 168 -27.85 16.79 1.95
C LEU A 168 -29.28 16.23 1.91
N ALA A 169 -30.30 17.07 1.65
CA ALA A 169 -31.67 16.62 1.44
C ALA A 169 -31.80 15.75 0.17
N ALA A 170 -31.21 16.19 -0.96
CA ALA A 170 -31.20 15.41 -2.21
C ALA A 170 -30.50 14.05 -2.06
N MET A 171 -29.44 13.98 -1.26
CA MET A 171 -28.77 12.73 -0.90
C MET A 171 -29.62 11.86 0.04
N GLU A 172 -30.25 12.42 1.08
CA GLU A 172 -31.16 11.68 1.97
C GLU A 172 -32.35 11.09 1.21
N GLU A 173 -32.86 11.76 0.18
CA GLU A 173 -33.92 11.26 -0.70
C GLU A 173 -33.41 10.20 -1.69
N ARG A 174 -32.39 10.53 -2.51
CA ARG A 174 -31.89 9.65 -3.57
C ARG A 174 -31.34 8.32 -3.05
N HIS A 175 -30.73 8.33 -1.87
CA HIS A 175 -30.00 7.18 -1.30
C HIS A 175 -30.76 6.50 -0.15
N ALA A 176 -32.04 6.84 0.06
CA ALA A 176 -32.89 6.30 1.13
C ALA A 176 -33.00 4.77 1.13
N ASP A 177 -33.03 4.15 -0.06
CA ASP A 177 -33.14 2.70 -0.23
C ASP A 177 -31.82 2.08 -0.75
N SER A 178 -30.69 2.61 -0.28
CA SER A 178 -29.35 2.16 -0.70
C SER A 178 -28.42 1.84 0.49
N GLY A 179 -27.33 1.12 0.20
CA GLY A 179 -26.24 0.88 1.16
C GLY A 179 -25.29 2.06 1.35
N ALA A 180 -25.56 3.23 0.77
CA ALA A 180 -24.66 4.37 0.85
C ALA A 180 -24.59 4.97 2.27
N PHE A 181 -23.37 5.25 2.71
CA PHE A 181 -23.07 5.92 3.96
C PHE A 181 -22.67 7.38 3.74
N ILE A 182 -22.82 8.16 4.82
CA ILE A 182 -22.21 9.48 4.96
C ILE A 182 -21.60 9.63 6.35
N GLY A 183 -20.46 10.31 6.46
CA GLY A 183 -19.85 10.64 7.74
C GLY A 183 -18.88 11.82 7.64
N ARG A 184 -18.37 12.28 8.78
CA ARG A 184 -17.28 13.26 8.80
C ARG A 184 -15.93 12.55 8.66
N PRO A 185 -15.05 12.93 7.72
CA PRO A 185 -13.78 12.26 7.52
C PRO A 185 -12.81 12.54 8.68
N ARG A 186 -12.10 11.49 9.13
CA ARG A 186 -10.99 11.57 10.10
C ARG A 186 -9.77 10.85 9.52
N GLY A 187 -9.00 11.56 8.70
CA GLY A 187 -7.83 11.02 8.02
C GLY A 187 -8.20 10.32 6.71
N ALA A 188 -7.46 9.25 6.38
CA ALA A 188 -7.55 8.59 5.08
C ALA A 188 -8.77 7.66 4.97
N ASP A 189 -9.05 6.88 6.01
CA ASP A 189 -9.85 5.65 6.02
C ASP A 189 -10.99 5.64 7.04
N ARG A 190 -11.01 6.57 8.01
CA ARG A 190 -11.97 6.58 9.12
C ARG A 190 -13.01 7.67 9.01
N LEU A 191 -14.21 7.36 9.51
CA LEU A 191 -15.32 8.29 9.67
C LEU A 191 -15.65 8.50 11.15
N ILE A 192 -16.10 9.69 11.50
CA ILE A 192 -16.76 10.00 12.77
C ILE A 192 -18.21 10.43 12.48
N HIS A 193 -19.13 10.05 13.37
CA HIS A 193 -20.57 10.23 13.17
C HIS A 193 -21.09 9.67 11.84
N ALA A 194 -20.60 8.49 11.42
CA ALA A 194 -21.10 7.80 10.24
C ALA A 194 -22.57 7.37 10.44
N ALA A 195 -23.35 7.42 9.35
CA ALA A 195 -24.72 6.94 9.26
C ALA A 195 -24.98 6.40 7.84
N LEU A 196 -25.97 5.52 7.69
CA LEU A 196 -26.52 5.18 6.38
C LEU A 196 -27.63 6.18 6.02
N PHE A 197 -27.78 6.54 4.74
CA PHE A 197 -28.93 7.36 4.33
C PHE A 197 -30.27 6.65 4.65
N ALA A 198 -30.30 5.32 4.49
CA ALA A 198 -31.41 4.45 4.86
C ALA A 198 -31.82 4.50 6.35
N ASP A 199 -30.95 4.97 7.27
CA ASP A 199 -31.33 5.12 8.68
C ASP A 199 -32.42 6.19 8.88
N GLY A 200 -32.48 7.17 7.98
CA GLY A 200 -33.40 8.30 8.02
C GLY A 200 -33.01 9.38 9.04
N GLY A 201 -32.57 10.53 8.55
CA GLY A 201 -32.14 11.65 9.36
C GLY A 201 -30.66 11.54 9.72
N LEU A 202 -29.82 12.32 9.03
CA LEU A 202 -28.38 12.38 9.32
C LEU A 202 -28.09 12.84 10.77
N PRO A 203 -26.89 12.55 11.32
CA PRO A 203 -26.45 13.15 12.57
C PRO A 203 -26.27 14.67 12.42
N LYS A 204 -26.64 15.46 13.44
CA LYS A 204 -26.41 16.93 13.42
C LYS A 204 -24.95 17.28 13.15
N ALA A 205 -24.01 16.53 13.73
CA ALA A 205 -22.59 16.73 13.51
C ALA A 205 -22.15 16.57 12.04
N VAL A 206 -22.88 15.81 11.22
CA VAL A 206 -22.67 15.66 9.77
C VAL A 206 -23.31 16.82 9.00
N ARG A 207 -24.55 17.20 9.34
CA ARG A 207 -25.21 18.37 8.73
C ARG A 207 -24.44 19.68 8.95
N ASP A 208 -23.86 19.87 10.13
CA ASP A 208 -23.09 21.06 10.46
C ASP A 208 -21.62 21.01 9.93
N ALA A 209 -21.23 19.97 9.18
CA ALA A 209 -19.85 19.77 8.77
C ALA A 209 -19.45 20.64 7.57
N ALA A 210 -18.22 21.16 7.58
CA ALA A 210 -17.63 21.81 6.40
C ALA A 210 -17.08 20.81 5.36
N VAL A 211 -16.86 19.55 5.76
CA VAL A 211 -16.50 18.44 4.87
C VAL A 211 -17.22 17.17 5.35
N VAL A 212 -17.86 16.47 4.42
CA VAL A 212 -18.44 15.13 4.62
C VAL A 212 -17.79 14.14 3.65
N ARG A 213 -17.96 12.84 3.88
CA ARG A 213 -17.55 11.79 2.94
C ARG A 213 -18.71 10.85 2.68
N VAL A 214 -18.96 10.56 1.42
CA VAL A 214 -20.10 9.77 0.90
C VAL A 214 -19.57 8.60 0.07
N GLY A 215 -20.12 7.41 0.27
CA GLY A 215 -19.75 6.23 -0.52
C GLY A 215 -20.55 4.98 -0.17
N GLU A 216 -20.30 3.90 -0.89
CA GLU A 216 -20.71 2.53 -0.52
C GLU A 216 -19.50 1.71 -0.05
N VAL A 217 -19.71 0.77 0.88
CA VAL A 217 -18.74 -0.29 1.17
C VAL A 217 -18.92 -1.37 0.10
N LEU A 218 -17.85 -1.79 -0.57
CA LEU A 218 -17.92 -2.82 -1.61
C LEU A 218 -17.35 -4.14 -1.10
N LEU A 219 -18.02 -5.23 -1.45
CA LEU A 219 -17.75 -6.59 -0.98
C LEU A 219 -17.40 -7.52 -2.14
N GLY A 220 -16.51 -8.47 -1.90
CA GLY A 220 -16.31 -9.63 -2.75
C GLY A 220 -17.45 -10.66 -2.64
N PRO A 221 -17.45 -11.72 -3.46
CA PRO A 221 -18.52 -12.72 -3.51
C PRO A 221 -18.79 -13.42 -2.16
N ALA A 222 -17.75 -13.65 -1.37
CA ALA A 222 -17.85 -14.24 -0.02
C ALA A 222 -18.22 -13.23 1.08
N GLY A 223 -18.41 -11.95 0.74
CA GLY A 223 -18.73 -10.87 1.68
C GLY A 223 -17.51 -10.18 2.30
N GLN A 224 -16.30 -10.48 1.85
CA GLN A 224 -15.07 -9.81 2.28
C GLN A 224 -15.04 -8.34 1.80
N VAL A 225 -14.50 -7.42 2.60
CA VAL A 225 -14.46 -5.99 2.23
C VAL A 225 -13.29 -5.70 1.28
N VAL A 226 -13.58 -5.17 0.10
CA VAL A 226 -12.59 -4.82 -0.93
C VAL A 226 -12.40 -3.32 -1.13
N ALA A 227 -13.39 -2.50 -0.74
CA ALA A 227 -13.28 -1.05 -0.62
C ALA A 227 -14.19 -0.48 0.49
N GLY A 228 -13.75 0.61 1.11
CA GLY A 228 -14.52 1.32 2.13
C GLY A 228 -14.37 2.84 2.04
N ALA A 229 -14.33 3.49 3.21
CA ALA A 229 -14.29 4.94 3.31
C ALA A 229 -12.97 5.59 2.83
N ASP A 230 -11.97 4.81 2.44
CA ASP A 230 -10.72 5.29 1.82
C ASP A 230 -10.92 5.73 0.35
N LEU A 231 -11.79 5.01 -0.38
CA LEU A 231 -12.19 5.23 -1.78
C LEU A 231 -13.54 5.95 -1.94
N ALA A 232 -14.18 6.34 -0.85
CA ALA A 232 -15.39 7.17 -0.86
C ALA A 232 -15.11 8.64 -1.19
N CYS A 233 -16.09 9.36 -1.74
CA CYS A 233 -15.93 10.74 -2.21
C CYS A 233 -16.02 11.74 -1.06
N ASP A 234 -15.02 12.62 -0.91
CA ASP A 234 -15.13 13.78 -0.02
C ASP A 234 -16.00 14.86 -0.68
N VAL A 235 -16.93 15.47 0.07
CA VAL A 235 -17.68 16.67 -0.35
C VAL A 235 -17.26 17.82 0.55
N GLU A 236 -16.75 18.89 -0.06
CA GLU A 236 -16.28 20.10 0.59
C GLU A 236 -17.30 21.22 0.38
N PHE A 237 -17.72 21.86 1.48
CA PHE A 237 -18.61 23.02 1.42
C PHE A 237 -17.77 24.29 1.43
N TRP A 238 -17.53 24.83 0.23
CA TRP A 238 -16.75 26.03 -0.04
C TRP A 238 -17.59 27.28 0.27
N ARG A 239 -16.95 28.36 0.71
CA ARG A 239 -17.64 29.61 1.11
C ARG A 239 -17.19 30.76 0.23
N ASP A 240 -18.11 31.66 -0.09
CA ASP A 240 -17.75 32.95 -0.69
C ASP A 240 -16.91 33.75 0.32
N GLY A 241 -15.87 34.45 -0.14
CA GLY A 241 -14.94 35.14 0.73
C GLY A 241 -15.59 36.21 1.59
N ALA A 242 -16.61 36.92 1.07
CA ALA A 242 -17.44 37.85 1.84
C ALA A 242 -18.12 37.16 3.04
N ALA A 243 -18.60 35.93 2.87
CA ALA A 243 -19.17 35.13 3.95
C ALA A 243 -18.11 34.56 4.90
N VAL A 244 -16.83 34.52 4.52
CA VAL A 244 -15.69 34.23 5.42
C VAL A 244 -15.32 35.47 6.24
N LEU A 245 -15.17 36.63 5.58
CA LEU A 245 -14.86 37.94 6.21
C LEU A 245 -15.90 38.32 7.27
N ALA A 246 -17.18 38.13 6.98
CA ALA A 246 -18.28 38.42 7.90
C ALA A 246 -18.41 37.41 9.07
N GLY A 247 -17.60 36.34 9.09
CA GLY A 247 -17.58 35.37 10.18
C GLY A 247 -16.86 35.90 11.43
N ALA A 248 -17.23 35.40 12.62
CA ALA A 248 -16.59 35.78 13.88
C ALA A 248 -15.06 35.58 13.88
N ASP A 249 -14.58 34.54 13.19
CA ASP A 249 -13.15 34.22 13.04
C ASP A 249 -12.56 34.71 11.71
N GLY A 250 -13.28 35.54 10.94
CA GLY A 250 -12.96 35.91 9.56
C GLY A 250 -11.57 36.53 9.39
N GLN A 251 -11.19 37.44 10.31
CA GLN A 251 -9.87 38.08 10.32
C GLN A 251 -8.73 37.10 10.66
N GLN A 252 -8.95 36.14 11.57
CA GLN A 252 -7.99 35.07 11.81
C GLN A 252 -7.85 34.20 10.55
N ARG A 253 -8.97 33.84 9.92
CA ARG A 253 -8.97 32.99 8.72
C ARG A 253 -8.27 33.67 7.54
N LEU A 254 -8.43 34.99 7.38
CA LEU A 254 -7.71 35.78 6.38
C LEU A 254 -6.19 35.71 6.61
N ALA A 255 -5.74 35.88 7.86
CA ALA A 255 -4.33 35.78 8.22
C ALA A 255 -3.73 34.38 8.01
N GLU A 256 -4.51 33.31 8.26
CA GLU A 256 -4.12 31.92 8.00
C GLU A 256 -3.92 31.62 6.50
N LEU A 257 -4.65 32.31 5.62
CA LEU A 257 -4.60 32.11 4.17
C LEU A 257 -3.44 32.86 3.49
N GLN A 258 -2.77 33.79 4.20
CA GLN A 258 -1.59 34.54 3.72
C GLN A 258 -1.76 35.15 2.32
N LEU A 259 -2.94 35.72 2.06
CA LEU A 259 -3.35 36.20 0.74
C LEU A 259 -2.46 37.35 0.24
N GLN A 260 -2.11 37.29 -1.04
CA GLN A 260 -1.35 38.32 -1.76
C GLN A 260 -2.27 39.29 -2.55
N ALA A 261 -3.59 39.16 -2.40
CA ALA A 261 -4.61 39.93 -3.10
C ALA A 261 -5.38 40.86 -2.15
N ALA A 262 -6.00 41.90 -2.71
CA ALA A 262 -6.82 42.85 -1.96
C ALA A 262 -8.12 42.23 -1.42
N GLU A 263 -8.70 42.86 -0.39
CA GLU A 263 -9.90 42.35 0.31
C GLU A 263 -11.12 42.24 -0.62
N GLU A 264 -11.24 43.15 -1.58
CA GLU A 264 -12.29 43.16 -2.59
C GLU A 264 -12.21 41.88 -3.47
N VAL A 265 -11.02 41.55 -3.96
CA VAL A 265 -10.77 40.34 -4.78
C VAL A 265 -11.00 39.08 -3.96
N PHE A 266 -10.67 39.10 -2.66
CA PHE A 266 -10.99 38.00 -1.76
C PHE A 266 -12.49 37.86 -1.53
N SER A 267 -13.24 38.96 -1.42
CA SER A 267 -14.67 38.93 -1.10
C SER A 267 -15.53 38.14 -2.10
N GLU A 268 -15.13 38.15 -3.37
CA GLU A 268 -15.78 37.41 -4.48
C GLU A 268 -15.15 36.01 -4.74
N ALA A 269 -14.09 35.65 -4.01
CA ALA A 269 -13.40 34.37 -4.19
C ALA A 269 -14.15 33.20 -3.53
N LEU A 270 -13.97 31.98 -4.07
CA LEU A 270 -14.37 30.74 -3.41
C LEU A 270 -13.27 30.27 -2.46
N VAL A 271 -13.61 30.00 -1.20
CA VAL A 271 -12.66 29.63 -0.13
C VAL A 271 -12.89 28.21 0.36
N ALA A 272 -11.84 27.41 0.36
CA ALA A 272 -11.85 26.01 0.74
C ALA A 272 -12.03 25.79 2.26
N PRO A 273 -12.77 24.75 2.68
CA PRO A 273 -12.91 24.39 4.09
C PRO A 273 -11.65 23.72 4.67
N ARG A 274 -10.71 23.27 3.84
CA ARG A 274 -9.43 22.65 4.22
C ARG A 274 -8.39 22.82 3.10
N ARG A 275 -7.13 22.52 3.40
CA ARG A 275 -6.05 22.55 2.38
C ARG A 275 -6.25 21.51 1.28
N ASN A 276 -6.00 21.88 0.02
CA ASN A 276 -5.93 20.97 -1.12
C ASN A 276 -4.57 21.04 -1.84
N ARG A 277 -4.42 20.42 -3.03
CA ARG A 277 -3.13 20.34 -3.75
C ARG A 277 -2.80 21.55 -4.63
N VAL A 278 -3.78 22.40 -4.96
CA VAL A 278 -3.58 23.50 -5.92
C VAL A 278 -3.84 24.86 -5.29
N SER A 279 -5.05 25.15 -4.82
CA SER A 279 -5.34 26.43 -4.16
C SER A 279 -6.51 26.35 -3.18
N ASP A 280 -6.30 26.88 -1.98
CA ASP A 280 -7.32 27.03 -0.94
C ASP A 280 -8.30 28.19 -1.22
N VAL A 281 -7.99 29.05 -2.19
CA VAL A 281 -8.79 30.20 -2.59
C VAL A 281 -8.79 30.33 -4.12
N VAL A 282 -9.97 30.33 -4.75
CA VAL A 282 -10.13 30.52 -6.20
C VAL A 282 -10.73 31.91 -6.45
N PRO A 283 -9.91 32.92 -6.82
CA PRO A 283 -10.41 34.26 -7.11
C PRO A 283 -11.29 34.27 -8.37
N PRO A 284 -12.17 35.27 -8.56
CA PRO A 284 -13.10 35.31 -9.70
C PRO A 284 -12.44 35.14 -11.07
N SER A 285 -11.25 35.73 -11.27
CA SER A 285 -10.49 35.61 -12.52
C SER A 285 -10.06 34.18 -12.85
N GLU A 286 -10.03 33.30 -11.85
CA GLU A 286 -9.59 31.91 -11.94
C GLU A 286 -10.72 30.89 -11.75
N GLN A 287 -11.96 31.34 -11.54
CA GLN A 287 -13.18 30.51 -11.60
C GLN A 287 -13.58 30.18 -13.05
N LYS A 288 -12.59 29.99 -13.94
CA LYS A 288 -12.77 29.67 -15.37
C LYS A 288 -13.24 28.22 -15.51
N PRO A 289 -14.44 27.93 -16.05
CA PRO A 289 -14.92 26.55 -16.16
C PRO A 289 -14.02 25.66 -17.02
N ALA A 290 -13.80 24.43 -16.56
CA ALA A 290 -13.12 23.36 -17.27
C ALA A 290 -13.79 22.01 -16.95
N TRP A 291 -13.36 20.93 -17.62
CA TRP A 291 -13.92 19.59 -17.43
C TRP A 291 -12.80 18.55 -17.37
N VAL A 292 -12.95 17.57 -16.48
CA VAL A 292 -12.06 16.40 -16.36
C VAL A 292 -12.86 15.13 -16.58
N ARG A 293 -12.36 14.26 -17.46
CA ARG A 293 -12.93 12.92 -17.69
C ARG A 293 -12.58 12.01 -16.53
N VAL A 294 -13.59 11.60 -15.75
CA VAL A 294 -13.49 10.56 -14.72
C VAL A 294 -14.24 9.32 -15.20
N ARG A 295 -13.49 8.30 -15.61
CA ARG A 295 -14.02 7.10 -16.31
C ARG A 295 -14.88 7.51 -17.51
N GLU A 296 -16.21 7.35 -17.43
CA GLU A 296 -17.16 7.61 -18.50
C GLU A 296 -17.85 8.99 -18.38
N ARG A 297 -17.55 9.77 -17.33
CA ARG A 297 -18.23 11.05 -17.02
C ARG A 297 -17.28 12.24 -17.18
N ASP A 298 -17.73 13.29 -17.87
CA ASP A 298 -17.11 14.61 -17.76
C ASP A 298 -17.59 15.32 -16.51
N VAL A 299 -16.66 15.76 -15.66
CA VAL A 299 -16.94 16.38 -14.37
C VAL A 299 -16.43 17.81 -14.41
N ALA A 300 -17.31 18.77 -14.13
CA ALA A 300 -16.97 20.19 -14.10
C ALA A 300 -15.86 20.47 -13.06
N THR A 301 -14.99 21.42 -13.37
CA THR A 301 -13.94 21.94 -12.48
C THR A 301 -13.54 23.36 -12.90
N PHE A 302 -12.47 23.92 -12.32
CA PHE A 302 -11.86 25.15 -12.76
C PHE A 302 -10.55 24.86 -13.51
N GLN A 303 -10.20 25.66 -14.53
CA GLN A 303 -8.99 25.42 -15.34
C GLN A 303 -7.68 25.32 -14.51
N PRO A 304 -7.43 26.11 -13.45
CA PRO A 304 -6.24 25.89 -12.61
C PRO A 304 -6.19 24.52 -11.94
N PHE A 305 -7.33 23.84 -11.75
CA PHE A 305 -7.41 22.49 -11.17
C PHE A 305 -7.20 21.37 -12.20
N THR A 306 -7.09 21.69 -13.50
CA THR A 306 -6.70 20.74 -14.56
C THR A 306 -5.20 20.72 -14.82
N GLU A 307 -4.46 21.72 -14.34
CA GLU A 307 -3.03 21.85 -14.58
C GLU A 307 -2.20 20.84 -13.77
N LEU A 308 -1.13 20.34 -14.38
CA LEU A 308 -0.17 19.45 -13.72
C LEU A 308 0.78 20.25 -12.82
N THR A 309 0.97 19.76 -11.59
CA THR A 309 1.95 20.30 -10.65
C THR A 309 3.27 19.54 -10.72
N VAL A 310 4.35 20.08 -10.16
CA VAL A 310 5.66 19.40 -10.04
C VAL A 310 5.63 18.09 -9.23
N ASP A 311 4.54 17.84 -8.49
CA ASP A 311 4.30 16.61 -7.73
C ASP A 311 3.49 15.56 -8.52
N ASP A 312 2.96 15.91 -9.69
CA ASP A 312 2.19 15.01 -10.54
C ASP A 312 3.11 14.23 -11.48
N VAL A 313 2.75 12.97 -11.74
CA VAL A 313 3.52 12.06 -12.60
C VAL A 313 2.61 11.71 -13.76
N ASP A 314 3.07 12.05 -14.96
CA ASP A 314 2.35 12.00 -16.23
C ASP A 314 3.00 11.07 -17.27
N PHE A 315 4.27 10.69 -17.05
CA PHE A 315 4.98 9.71 -17.87
C PHE A 315 4.43 8.27 -17.70
N PRO A 316 4.49 7.44 -18.75
CA PRO A 316 4.00 6.06 -18.69
C PRO A 316 4.84 5.18 -17.74
N ILE A 317 4.17 4.29 -17.02
CA ILE A 317 4.82 3.30 -16.15
C ILE A 317 4.40 1.89 -16.58
N ASP A 318 5.36 1.04 -16.89
CA ASP A 318 5.13 -0.39 -17.13
C ASP A 318 5.46 -1.25 -15.90
N VAL A 319 5.08 -2.52 -15.93
CA VAL A 319 5.47 -3.55 -14.97
C VAL A 319 6.25 -4.64 -15.67
N VAL A 320 7.30 -5.16 -15.03
CA VAL A 320 8.08 -6.31 -15.50
C VAL A 320 8.07 -7.36 -14.39
N TYR A 321 7.58 -8.56 -14.70
CA TYR A 321 7.70 -9.75 -13.86
C TYR A 321 8.79 -10.67 -14.40
N THR A 322 9.51 -11.35 -13.51
CA THR A 322 10.24 -12.59 -13.84
C THR A 322 9.47 -13.77 -13.27
N TRP A 323 9.25 -14.80 -14.07
CA TRP A 323 8.52 -16.01 -13.64
C TRP A 323 9.04 -17.27 -14.33
N VAL A 324 8.87 -18.41 -13.65
CA VAL A 324 9.22 -19.73 -14.18
C VAL A 324 8.26 -20.79 -13.63
N ASP A 325 7.73 -21.65 -14.49
CA ASP A 325 7.07 -22.89 -14.08
C ASP A 325 8.18 -23.90 -13.73
N GLY A 326 8.37 -24.11 -12.44
CA GLY A 326 9.37 -25.02 -11.91
C GLY A 326 8.93 -26.49 -11.81
N ASP A 327 7.64 -26.76 -11.98
CA ASP A 327 7.07 -28.10 -12.05
C ASP A 327 7.14 -28.68 -13.47
N GLU A 328 7.25 -27.83 -14.51
CA GLU A 328 7.37 -28.26 -15.91
C GLU A 328 8.56 -29.24 -16.11
N PRO A 329 8.30 -30.48 -16.59
CA PRO A 329 9.35 -31.49 -16.75
C PRO A 329 10.50 -31.05 -17.67
N ALA A 330 10.19 -30.37 -18.78
CA ALA A 330 11.19 -29.92 -19.74
C ALA A 330 12.15 -28.87 -19.13
N MET A 331 11.64 -27.94 -18.31
CA MET A 331 12.44 -26.99 -17.54
C MET A 331 13.36 -27.73 -16.57
N ARG A 332 12.80 -28.66 -15.78
CA ARG A 332 13.55 -29.45 -14.79
C ARG A 332 14.66 -30.28 -15.43
N GLU A 333 14.39 -30.95 -16.55
CA GLU A 333 15.39 -31.70 -17.32
C GLU A 333 16.46 -30.79 -17.94
N LYS A 334 16.06 -29.65 -18.52
CA LYS A 334 16.97 -28.61 -19.03
C LYS A 334 17.90 -28.14 -17.92
N ARG A 335 17.38 -27.77 -16.75
CA ARG A 335 18.17 -27.36 -15.57
C ARG A 335 19.10 -28.46 -15.06
N ASN A 336 18.59 -29.69 -14.91
CA ASN A 336 19.37 -30.81 -14.37
C ASN A 336 20.55 -31.22 -15.27
N ARG A 337 20.43 -31.08 -16.59
CA ARG A 337 21.54 -31.32 -17.54
C ARG A 337 22.76 -30.40 -17.31
N TYR A 338 22.54 -29.16 -16.88
CA TYR A 338 23.63 -28.24 -16.53
C TYR A 338 24.07 -28.35 -15.06
N ARG A 339 23.19 -28.83 -14.16
CA ARG A 339 23.48 -29.00 -12.73
C ARG A 339 24.60 -30.02 -12.45
N THR A 340 24.77 -31.03 -13.29
CA THR A 340 25.75 -32.12 -13.09
C THR A 340 27.16 -31.83 -13.64
N GLY A 341 27.36 -30.70 -14.32
CA GLY A 341 28.60 -30.37 -15.05
C GLY A 341 29.74 -29.74 -14.24
N GLY A 342 29.59 -29.58 -12.91
CA GLY A 342 30.62 -28.97 -12.06
C GLY A 342 30.55 -27.45 -11.90
N GLU A 343 29.58 -26.77 -12.53
CA GLU A 343 29.34 -25.33 -12.40
C GLU A 343 28.50 -24.93 -11.16
N LEU A 344 28.29 -25.84 -10.20
CA LEU A 344 27.78 -25.43 -8.88
C LEU A 344 28.89 -24.70 -8.14
N ALA A 345 28.88 -23.37 -8.22
CA ALA A 345 29.61 -22.53 -7.29
C ALA A 345 29.20 -22.92 -5.84
N GLU A 346 30.16 -22.89 -4.91
CA GLU A 346 29.86 -23.13 -3.51
C GLU A 346 28.89 -22.06 -2.99
N ILE A 347 27.61 -22.40 -2.90
CA ILE A 347 26.57 -21.58 -2.28
C ILE A 347 25.84 -22.44 -1.27
N LEU A 348 25.33 -21.82 -0.21
CA LEU A 348 24.45 -22.46 0.77
C LEU A 348 23.37 -23.31 0.09
N ASP A 349 23.29 -24.58 0.49
CA ASP A 349 22.40 -25.62 -0.07
C ASP A 349 20.93 -25.18 -0.22
N LYS A 350 20.48 -24.30 0.69
CA LYS A 350 19.17 -23.62 0.68
C LYS A 350 18.85 -22.80 -0.57
N GLU A 351 19.84 -22.44 -1.38
CA GLU A 351 19.65 -21.77 -2.67
C GLU A 351 19.36 -22.77 -3.82
N THR A 352 19.48 -24.08 -3.57
CA THR A 352 19.23 -25.14 -4.58
C THR A 352 17.98 -25.99 -4.29
N ASN A 353 17.27 -25.67 -3.20
CA ASN A 353 16.12 -26.43 -2.69
C ASN A 353 14.90 -26.37 -3.64
N GLU A 354 14.19 -27.48 -3.77
CA GLU A 354 13.08 -27.64 -4.72
C GLU A 354 11.86 -26.77 -4.40
N SER A 355 11.66 -26.36 -3.14
CA SER A 355 10.48 -25.54 -2.78
C SER A 355 10.42 -24.23 -3.58
N ARG A 356 11.58 -23.62 -3.86
CA ARG A 356 11.73 -22.38 -4.67
C ARG A 356 11.23 -22.45 -6.11
N TYR A 357 10.76 -23.62 -6.55
CA TYR A 357 10.25 -23.90 -7.87
C TYR A 357 8.78 -24.36 -7.85
N THR A 358 8.14 -24.40 -6.67
CA THR A 358 6.73 -24.78 -6.51
C THR A 358 5.85 -23.56 -6.78
N SER A 359 4.88 -23.66 -7.70
CA SER A 359 3.95 -22.56 -7.95
C SER A 359 2.64 -22.73 -7.18
N HIS A 360 2.18 -21.65 -6.56
CA HIS A 360 0.89 -21.50 -5.89
C HIS A 360 -0.02 -20.50 -6.63
N ASP A 361 0.17 -20.37 -7.95
CA ASP A 361 -0.45 -19.34 -8.80
C ASP A 361 -0.16 -17.89 -8.34
N GLU A 362 0.94 -17.63 -7.62
CA GLU A 362 1.28 -16.30 -7.06
C GLU A 362 1.26 -15.21 -8.14
N LEU A 363 1.85 -15.50 -9.31
CA LEU A 363 1.84 -14.59 -10.47
C LEU A 363 0.41 -14.19 -10.86
N ARG A 364 -0.56 -15.12 -10.86
CA ARG A 364 -1.98 -14.84 -11.20
C ARG A 364 -2.55 -13.80 -10.24
N TYR A 365 -2.40 -14.05 -8.95
CA TYR A 365 -2.91 -13.15 -7.92
C TYR A 365 -2.11 -11.83 -7.82
N SER A 366 -0.83 -11.83 -8.21
CA SER A 366 -0.04 -10.61 -8.31
C SER A 366 -0.55 -9.73 -9.46
N LEU A 367 -0.85 -10.29 -10.64
CA LEU A 367 -1.51 -9.55 -11.73
C LEU A 367 -2.90 -9.05 -11.32
N ARG A 368 -3.71 -9.87 -10.62
CA ARG A 368 -4.97 -9.38 -10.00
C ARG A 368 -4.74 -8.19 -9.08
N SER A 369 -3.70 -8.23 -8.24
CA SER A 369 -3.37 -7.14 -7.33
C SER A 369 -3.02 -5.84 -8.06
N VAL A 370 -2.26 -5.92 -9.16
CA VAL A 370 -1.93 -4.79 -10.03
C VAL A 370 -3.19 -4.24 -10.69
N TRP A 371 -4.02 -5.10 -11.28
CA TRP A 371 -5.30 -4.70 -11.90
C TRP A 371 -6.25 -4.00 -10.92
N MET A 372 -6.42 -4.57 -9.73
CA MET A 372 -7.32 -4.05 -8.70
C MET A 372 -6.84 -2.71 -8.12
N TYR A 373 -5.52 -2.49 -7.98
CA TYR A 373 -4.97 -1.43 -7.13
C TYR A 373 -3.94 -0.48 -7.75
N ALA A 374 -3.46 -0.73 -8.98
CA ALA A 374 -2.48 0.11 -9.67
C ALA A 374 -2.95 0.52 -11.10
N PRO A 375 -4.05 1.28 -11.22
CA PRO A 375 -4.72 1.59 -12.49
C PRO A 375 -3.94 2.53 -13.45
N PHE A 376 -2.70 2.87 -13.10
CA PHE A 376 -1.79 3.72 -13.89
C PHE A 376 -0.78 2.90 -14.72
N VAL A 377 -0.74 1.57 -14.53
CA VAL A 377 0.15 0.68 -15.27
C VAL A 377 -0.29 0.62 -16.73
N ARG A 378 0.65 0.87 -17.64
CA ARG A 378 0.43 0.89 -19.09
C ARG A 378 0.50 -0.53 -19.68
N ASN A 379 1.65 -1.19 -19.54
CA ASN A 379 1.85 -2.58 -19.97
C ASN A 379 2.45 -3.44 -18.85
N ILE A 380 2.17 -4.74 -18.90
CA ILE A 380 2.78 -5.78 -18.07
C ILE A 380 3.61 -6.70 -18.99
N TYR A 381 4.90 -6.84 -18.70
CA TYR A 381 5.79 -7.79 -19.35
C TYR A 381 6.07 -8.96 -18.40
N VAL A 382 5.88 -10.20 -18.87
CA VAL A 382 6.18 -11.42 -18.10
C VAL A 382 7.36 -12.12 -18.76
N VAL A 383 8.54 -12.01 -18.14
CA VAL A 383 9.81 -12.55 -18.65
C VAL A 383 9.97 -14.00 -18.23
N THR A 384 10.16 -14.90 -19.21
CA THR A 384 10.20 -16.36 -19.00
C THR A 384 11.24 -17.07 -19.87
N ASP A 385 11.57 -18.31 -19.52
CA ASP A 385 12.42 -19.22 -20.32
C ASP A 385 11.62 -19.95 -21.43
N GLY A 386 10.77 -19.20 -22.15
CA GLY A 386 9.90 -19.71 -23.22
C GLY A 386 8.58 -20.33 -22.76
N GLN A 387 8.22 -20.12 -21.49
CA GLN A 387 7.00 -20.62 -20.86
C GLN A 387 5.88 -19.58 -20.93
N VAL A 388 4.62 -20.03 -21.00
CA VAL A 388 3.42 -19.18 -20.91
C VAL A 388 2.52 -19.78 -19.82
N PRO A 389 2.15 -19.03 -18.76
CA PRO A 389 1.23 -19.53 -17.74
C PRO A 389 -0.09 -19.99 -18.38
N ARG A 390 -0.58 -21.18 -18.01
CA ARG A 390 -1.74 -21.80 -18.69
C ARG A 390 -3.04 -20.99 -18.59
N TRP A 391 -3.18 -20.24 -17.50
CA TRP A 391 -4.31 -19.34 -17.24
C TRP A 391 -4.19 -17.99 -17.95
N LEU A 392 -3.02 -17.61 -18.48
CA LEU A 392 -2.78 -16.29 -19.05
C LEU A 392 -3.31 -16.18 -20.48
N ASP A 393 -4.20 -15.22 -20.73
CA ASP A 393 -4.63 -14.81 -22.05
C ASP A 393 -3.69 -13.71 -22.61
N THR A 394 -2.88 -14.08 -23.59
CA THR A 394 -1.95 -13.18 -24.29
C THR A 394 -2.58 -12.48 -25.49
N SER A 395 -3.88 -12.65 -25.75
CA SER A 395 -4.62 -11.91 -26.77
C SER A 395 -5.13 -10.56 -26.27
N VAL A 396 -5.21 -10.39 -24.94
CA VAL A 396 -5.70 -9.19 -24.27
C VAL A 396 -4.61 -8.10 -24.27
N PRO A 397 -4.88 -6.89 -24.79
CA PRO A 397 -3.90 -5.79 -24.78
C PRO A 397 -3.45 -5.41 -23.37
N GLY A 398 -2.18 -5.02 -23.24
CA GLY A 398 -1.59 -4.59 -21.98
C GLY A 398 -0.84 -5.67 -21.21
N VAL A 399 -0.85 -6.94 -21.67
CA VAL A 399 0.08 -7.98 -21.19
C VAL A 399 0.89 -8.60 -22.34
N ARG A 400 2.17 -8.88 -22.10
CA ARG A 400 3.06 -9.52 -23.07
C ARG A 400 4.00 -10.51 -22.38
N VAL A 401 4.04 -11.75 -22.83
CA VAL A 401 5.12 -12.67 -22.48
C VAL A 401 6.37 -12.28 -23.27
N VAL A 402 7.52 -12.26 -22.60
CA VAL A 402 8.82 -11.94 -23.17
C VAL A 402 9.74 -13.13 -22.97
N ASP A 403 10.24 -13.72 -24.05
CA ASP A 403 11.19 -14.82 -23.95
C ASP A 403 12.59 -14.28 -23.60
N HIS A 404 13.36 -14.99 -22.77
CA HIS A 404 14.76 -14.68 -22.52
C HIS A 404 15.58 -14.42 -23.82
N ARG A 405 15.26 -15.13 -24.91
CA ARG A 405 15.90 -14.97 -26.23
C ARG A 405 15.68 -13.59 -26.87
N GLU A 406 14.70 -12.82 -26.43
CA GLU A 406 14.48 -11.45 -26.91
C GLU A 406 15.43 -10.43 -26.28
N ILE A 407 15.96 -10.71 -25.08
CA ILE A 407 16.73 -9.75 -24.27
C ILE A 407 18.18 -10.18 -24.01
N PHE A 408 18.50 -11.47 -24.14
CA PHE A 408 19.86 -12.00 -24.01
C PHE A 408 20.61 -12.02 -25.35
N PRO A 409 21.94 -11.75 -25.35
CA PRO A 409 22.78 -12.00 -26.51
C PRO A 409 22.82 -13.48 -26.93
N GLU A 410 23.11 -13.72 -28.20
CA GLU A 410 23.28 -15.07 -28.76
C GLU A 410 24.37 -15.86 -28.01
N GLY A 411 24.13 -17.17 -27.81
CA GLY A 411 25.08 -18.08 -27.18
C GLY A 411 25.21 -17.98 -25.65
N VAL A 412 24.47 -17.09 -24.98
CA VAL A 412 24.48 -16.99 -23.51
C VAL A 412 23.55 -18.01 -22.85
N LEU A 413 22.36 -18.21 -23.42
CA LEU A 413 21.31 -19.05 -22.85
C LEU A 413 21.63 -20.56 -22.93
N PRO A 414 21.13 -21.39 -21.99
CA PRO A 414 20.19 -21.05 -20.93
C PRO A 414 20.86 -20.58 -19.62
N VAL A 415 20.15 -19.73 -18.89
CA VAL A 415 20.47 -19.33 -17.52
C VAL A 415 19.27 -19.59 -16.60
N PHE A 416 19.57 -19.95 -15.35
CA PHE A 416 18.59 -20.21 -14.28
C PHE A 416 18.84 -19.31 -13.06
N ASN A 417 19.67 -18.28 -13.23
CA ASN A 417 20.07 -17.33 -12.19
C ASN A 417 19.25 -16.05 -12.30
N SER A 418 18.53 -15.67 -11.24
CA SER A 418 17.78 -14.41 -11.23
C SER A 418 18.69 -13.20 -11.41
N HIS A 419 19.90 -13.19 -10.85
CA HIS A 419 20.85 -12.09 -11.03
C HIS A 419 21.24 -11.93 -12.51
N ALA A 420 21.40 -13.04 -13.25
CA ALA A 420 21.69 -13.02 -14.68
C ALA A 420 20.51 -12.42 -15.47
N ILE A 421 19.28 -12.86 -15.20
CA ILE A 421 18.05 -12.35 -15.84
C ILE A 421 17.86 -10.87 -15.54
N GLU A 422 18.08 -10.45 -14.29
CA GLU A 422 18.05 -9.06 -13.83
C GLU A 422 19.01 -8.15 -14.60
N THR A 423 20.14 -8.66 -15.12
CA THR A 423 21.07 -7.86 -15.96
C THR A 423 20.51 -7.48 -17.32
N ARG A 424 19.37 -8.05 -17.75
CA ARG A 424 18.82 -7.89 -19.11
C ARG A 424 17.44 -7.25 -19.18
N LEU A 425 16.76 -7.04 -18.04
CA LEU A 425 15.36 -6.57 -18.01
C LEU A 425 15.13 -5.21 -18.69
N HIS A 426 16.13 -4.33 -18.68
CA HIS A 426 16.04 -3.02 -19.35
C HIS A 426 16.15 -3.10 -20.88
N HIS A 427 16.50 -4.26 -21.45
CA HIS A 427 16.55 -4.48 -22.91
C HIS A 427 15.21 -4.95 -23.51
N ILE A 428 14.13 -5.06 -22.72
CA ILE A 428 12.80 -5.46 -23.21
C ILE A 428 12.31 -4.48 -24.29
N PRO A 429 12.02 -4.94 -25.53
CA PRO A 429 11.51 -4.07 -26.58
C PRO A 429 10.16 -3.44 -26.21
N GLY A 430 10.08 -2.11 -26.32
CA GLY A 430 8.87 -1.31 -26.03
C GLY A 430 8.68 -0.89 -24.57
N LEU A 431 9.58 -1.31 -23.66
CA LEU A 431 9.56 -0.92 -22.25
C LEU A 431 9.64 0.61 -22.09
N SER A 432 8.90 1.14 -21.11
CA SER A 432 8.98 2.55 -20.71
C SER A 432 10.30 2.85 -19.99
N GLU A 433 10.79 4.09 -20.15
CA GLU A 433 11.90 4.63 -19.35
C GLU A 433 11.63 4.46 -17.84
N HIS A 434 10.37 4.56 -17.40
CA HIS A 434 9.97 4.32 -16.02
C HIS A 434 9.17 3.03 -15.94
N TYR A 435 9.62 2.06 -15.14
CA TYR A 435 8.90 0.81 -14.93
C TYR A 435 9.04 0.28 -13.51
N LEU A 436 8.24 -0.71 -13.14
CA LEU A 436 8.32 -1.41 -11.85
C LEU A 436 8.72 -2.87 -12.09
N TYR A 437 9.82 -3.32 -11.50
CA TYR A 437 10.17 -4.74 -11.46
C TYR A 437 9.47 -5.42 -10.28
N PHE A 438 8.84 -6.56 -10.53
CA PHE A 438 8.16 -7.43 -9.57
C PHE A 438 8.77 -8.83 -9.60
N ASN A 439 8.90 -9.44 -8.42
CA ASN A 439 8.84 -10.89 -8.31
C ASN A 439 7.36 -11.30 -8.25
N ASP A 440 7.05 -12.52 -8.67
CA ASP A 440 5.71 -13.10 -8.67
C ASP A 440 5.09 -13.22 -7.26
N ASP A 441 5.92 -13.42 -6.23
CA ASP A 441 5.51 -13.48 -4.82
C ASP A 441 5.19 -12.11 -4.16
N VAL A 442 5.26 -11.01 -4.92
CA VAL A 442 5.00 -9.63 -4.45
C VAL A 442 3.62 -9.14 -4.89
N PHE A 443 2.84 -8.60 -3.94
CA PHE A 443 1.45 -8.19 -4.16
C PHE A 443 1.21 -6.72 -3.77
N VAL A 444 0.31 -6.06 -4.49
CA VAL A 444 -0.24 -4.74 -4.13
C VAL A 444 -1.41 -4.91 -3.17
N GLY A 445 -1.25 -4.48 -1.92
CA GLY A 445 -2.24 -4.74 -0.86
C GLY A 445 -3.43 -3.78 -0.82
N ARG A 446 -3.25 -2.56 -1.33
CA ARG A 446 -4.26 -1.48 -1.30
C ARG A 446 -4.01 -0.48 -2.45
N PRO A 447 -4.94 0.43 -2.74
CA PRO A 447 -4.79 1.40 -3.84
C PRO A 447 -3.49 2.20 -3.75
N VAL A 448 -2.70 2.18 -4.83
CA VAL A 448 -1.44 2.93 -4.99
C VAL A 448 -1.49 3.82 -6.24
N THR A 449 -0.53 4.74 -6.33
CA THR A 449 -0.44 5.73 -7.42
C THR A 449 1.01 5.87 -7.88
N PRO A 450 1.30 6.45 -9.07
CA PRO A 450 2.67 6.65 -9.55
C PRO A 450 3.59 7.33 -8.53
N GLN A 451 3.04 8.26 -7.73
CA GLN A 451 3.76 9.03 -6.71
C GLN A 451 4.27 8.19 -5.52
N HIS A 452 3.85 6.92 -5.40
CA HIS A 452 4.47 5.97 -4.46
C HIS A 452 5.87 5.56 -4.93
N PHE A 453 6.13 5.59 -6.24
CA PHE A 453 7.32 5.05 -6.88
C PHE A 453 8.26 6.12 -7.44
N PHE A 454 7.69 7.23 -7.91
CA PHE A 454 8.45 8.34 -8.51
C PHE A 454 7.96 9.71 -7.98
N GLN A 455 8.75 10.77 -8.19
CA GLN A 455 8.28 12.15 -8.18
C GLN A 455 7.93 12.61 -9.60
N GLY A 456 7.23 13.74 -9.76
CA GLY A 456 6.95 14.31 -11.08
C GLY A 456 8.21 14.61 -11.90
N SER A 457 9.33 14.90 -11.24
CA SER A 457 10.66 15.03 -11.83
C SER A 457 11.32 13.73 -12.30
N GLY A 458 10.66 12.57 -12.18
CA GLY A 458 11.22 11.25 -12.48
C GLY A 458 12.14 10.67 -11.39
N ILE A 459 12.37 11.38 -10.28
CA ILE A 459 13.20 10.89 -9.16
C ILE A 459 12.55 9.67 -8.51
N MET A 460 13.32 8.59 -8.36
CA MET A 460 12.85 7.31 -7.83
C MET A 460 12.68 7.32 -6.30
N ARG A 461 11.66 6.64 -5.79
CA ARG A 461 11.43 6.40 -4.35
C ARG A 461 11.92 5.00 -3.95
N VAL A 462 13.17 4.94 -3.53
CA VAL A 462 13.90 3.72 -3.19
C VAL A 462 13.37 3.03 -1.92
N PRO A 463 12.92 1.77 -1.97
CA PRO A 463 12.41 1.02 -0.82
C PRO A 463 13.53 0.50 0.10
N MET A 464 14.14 1.38 0.91
CA MET A 464 15.20 1.01 1.85
C MET A 464 14.70 0.09 2.98
N SER A 465 15.32 -1.07 3.18
CA SER A 465 15.07 -1.93 4.35
C SER A 465 15.96 -1.51 5.53
N PRO A 466 15.47 -1.56 6.79
CA PRO A 466 16.33 -1.35 7.96
C PRO A 466 17.40 -2.45 8.14
N LEU A 467 17.18 -3.63 7.52
CA LEU A 467 18.11 -4.77 7.58
C LEU A 467 19.44 -4.44 6.89
N LYS A 468 20.53 -5.07 7.36
CA LYS A 468 21.90 -4.83 6.90
C LYS A 468 22.45 -6.02 6.11
N ILE A 469 23.29 -5.75 5.11
CA ILE A 469 23.89 -6.79 4.25
C ILE A 469 25.11 -7.49 4.87
N GLY A 470 25.46 -7.15 6.12
CA GLY A 470 26.68 -7.62 6.79
C GLY A 470 27.94 -6.81 6.43
N LEU A 471 29.04 -7.16 7.10
CA LEU A 471 30.39 -6.61 6.88
C LEU A 471 31.31 -7.68 6.26
N GLY A 472 32.50 -7.28 5.86
CA GLY A 472 33.46 -8.13 5.14
C GLY A 472 33.11 -8.32 3.67
N ASP A 473 33.97 -9.07 2.99
CA ASP A 473 33.85 -9.44 1.58
C ASP A 473 32.84 -10.59 1.39
N ALA A 474 32.48 -10.88 0.14
CA ALA A 474 31.58 -11.97 -0.22
C ALA A 474 32.26 -13.34 -0.02
N HIS A 475 31.51 -14.35 0.45
CA HIS A 475 32.03 -15.71 0.60
C HIS A 475 30.96 -16.80 0.36
N SER A 476 31.38 -18.01 0.00
CA SER A 476 30.48 -19.15 -0.33
C SER A 476 29.44 -19.51 0.74
N ARG A 477 29.72 -19.23 2.01
CA ARG A 477 28.84 -19.57 3.14
C ARG A 477 27.78 -18.51 3.51
N GLU A 478 27.52 -17.53 2.65
CA GLU A 478 26.41 -16.58 2.84
C GLU A 478 25.33 -16.75 1.75
N THR A 479 24.20 -16.04 1.91
CA THR A 479 23.15 -16.06 0.88
C THR A 479 23.63 -15.34 -0.38
N ALA A 480 23.26 -15.86 -1.55
CA ALA A 480 23.65 -15.28 -2.84
C ALA A 480 23.32 -13.78 -2.94
N THR A 481 22.16 -13.36 -2.41
CA THR A 481 21.74 -11.95 -2.36
C THR A 481 22.68 -11.06 -1.53
N ASN A 482 23.23 -11.56 -0.41
CA ASN A 482 24.17 -10.81 0.42
C ASN A 482 25.56 -10.74 -0.24
N ALA A 483 26.03 -11.85 -0.81
CA ALA A 483 27.27 -11.90 -1.59
C ALA A 483 27.23 -10.90 -2.77
N ALA A 484 26.17 -10.96 -3.57
CA ALA A 484 25.97 -10.04 -4.69
C ALA A 484 25.83 -8.57 -4.24
N SER A 485 25.19 -8.30 -3.10
CA SER A 485 25.12 -6.96 -2.52
C SER A 485 26.48 -6.44 -2.01
N LYS A 486 27.37 -7.33 -1.54
CA LYS A 486 28.76 -6.99 -1.17
C LYS A 486 29.63 -6.75 -2.41
N ASN A 487 29.41 -7.46 -3.51
CA ASN A 487 30.08 -7.18 -4.78
C ASN A 487 29.67 -5.81 -5.32
N VAL A 488 28.39 -5.49 -5.30
CA VAL A 488 27.87 -4.14 -5.60
C VAL A 488 28.48 -3.07 -4.70
N ARG A 489 28.60 -3.32 -3.38
CA ARG A 489 29.30 -2.42 -2.45
C ARG A 489 30.74 -2.15 -2.90
N ARG A 490 31.48 -3.17 -3.36
CA ARG A 490 32.86 -3.00 -3.86
C ARG A 490 32.89 -2.04 -5.04
N LEU A 491 32.00 -2.22 -6.03
CA LEU A 491 31.89 -1.35 -7.21
C LEU A 491 31.59 0.10 -6.83
N LEU A 492 30.52 0.32 -6.07
CA LEU A 492 30.08 1.68 -5.69
C LEU A 492 31.03 2.37 -4.71
N LYS A 493 31.80 1.62 -3.92
CA LYS A 493 32.90 2.18 -3.12
C LYS A 493 34.07 2.63 -4.01
N GLY A 494 34.35 1.92 -5.09
CA GLY A 494 35.33 2.33 -6.09
C GLY A 494 34.91 3.62 -6.81
N GLU A 495 33.68 3.66 -7.31
CA GLU A 495 33.13 4.78 -8.09
C GLU A 495 32.93 6.05 -7.24
N TYR A 496 32.27 5.94 -6.09
CA TYR A 496 31.82 7.11 -5.31
C TYR A 496 32.60 7.34 -4.00
N GLY A 497 33.51 6.44 -3.62
CA GLY A 497 34.14 6.46 -2.29
C GLY A 497 33.15 6.21 -1.14
N ARG A 498 31.93 5.73 -1.41
CA ARG A 498 30.85 5.55 -0.42
C ARG A 498 30.60 4.07 -0.10
N PHE A 499 30.24 3.80 1.15
CA PHE A 499 30.03 2.43 1.64
C PHE A 499 28.52 2.15 1.85
N THR A 500 27.98 1.16 1.15
CA THR A 500 26.57 0.74 1.25
C THR A 500 26.37 -0.22 2.44
N THR A 501 25.24 -0.14 3.15
CA THR A 501 25.02 -0.95 4.38
C THR A 501 23.68 -1.66 4.47
N ASN A 502 22.63 -1.15 3.83
CA ASN A 502 21.27 -1.63 3.96
C ASN A 502 20.87 -2.56 2.80
N ASN A 503 19.99 -3.51 3.09
CA ASN A 503 19.19 -4.21 2.10
C ASN A 503 18.01 -3.32 1.64
N PHE A 504 17.23 -3.81 0.69
CA PHE A 504 15.99 -3.19 0.20
C PHE A 504 14.77 -4.01 0.63
N MET A 505 13.58 -3.42 0.60
CA MET A 505 12.34 -4.16 0.87
C MET A 505 11.96 -4.97 -0.36
N HIS A 506 11.32 -6.12 -0.14
CA HIS A 506 10.80 -7.00 -1.20
C HIS A 506 9.42 -6.49 -1.65
N THR A 507 9.42 -5.33 -2.29
CA THR A 507 8.25 -4.59 -2.80
C THR A 507 8.34 -4.48 -4.31
N PRO A 508 7.33 -3.93 -5.01
CA PRO A 508 7.52 -3.47 -6.38
C PRO A 508 8.71 -2.49 -6.43
N LEU A 509 9.62 -2.74 -7.36
CA LEU A 509 10.91 -2.10 -7.43
C LEU A 509 10.89 -1.05 -8.55
N PRO A 510 10.76 0.27 -8.29
CA PRO A 510 10.88 1.28 -9.35
C PRO A 510 12.21 1.15 -10.07
N GLN A 511 12.20 1.31 -11.39
CA GLN A 511 13.34 1.23 -12.28
C GLN A 511 13.34 2.40 -13.28
N ARG A 512 14.51 2.63 -13.88
CA ARG A 512 14.82 3.67 -14.86
C ARG A 512 15.66 3.02 -15.95
N GLN A 513 15.12 2.91 -17.16
CA GLN A 513 15.75 2.14 -18.24
C GLN A 513 17.13 2.73 -18.61
N SER A 514 17.23 4.06 -18.77
CA SER A 514 18.47 4.74 -19.12
C SER A 514 19.58 4.53 -18.08
N TYR A 515 19.25 4.50 -16.79
CA TYR A 515 20.23 4.33 -15.72
C TYR A 515 20.74 2.89 -15.62
N LEU A 516 19.95 1.90 -16.04
CA LEU A 516 20.41 0.52 -16.12
C LEU A 516 21.36 0.29 -17.32
N HIS A 517 21.10 0.93 -18.47
CA HIS A 517 22.07 0.99 -19.56
C HIS A 517 23.37 1.70 -19.13
N GLU A 518 23.27 2.85 -18.45
CA GLU A 518 24.44 3.57 -17.93
C GLU A 518 25.27 2.69 -16.97
N LEU A 519 24.62 1.90 -16.10
CA LEU A 519 25.30 0.98 -15.18
C LEU A 519 25.96 -0.20 -15.89
N GLU A 520 25.36 -0.71 -16.96
CA GLU A 520 25.93 -1.74 -17.83
C GLU A 520 27.19 -1.23 -18.55
N GLU A 521 27.17 0.00 -19.06
CA GLU A 521 28.32 0.67 -19.67
C GLU A 521 29.43 1.00 -18.67
N ARG A 522 29.09 1.35 -17.42
CA ARG A 522 30.07 1.63 -16.34
C ARG A 522 30.73 0.36 -15.78
N PHE A 523 30.01 -0.76 -15.69
CA PHE A 523 30.49 -1.99 -15.08
C PHE A 523 30.42 -3.22 -16.01
N PRO A 524 30.91 -3.14 -17.27
CA PRO A 524 30.61 -4.13 -18.31
C PRO A 524 31.16 -5.53 -17.98
N ALA A 525 32.31 -5.62 -17.28
CA ALA A 525 32.90 -6.88 -16.87
C ALA A 525 32.14 -7.58 -15.72
N ASP A 526 31.46 -6.82 -14.86
CA ASP A 526 30.62 -7.38 -13.80
C ASP A 526 29.22 -7.74 -14.31
N PHE A 527 28.69 -6.97 -15.27
CA PHE A 527 27.47 -7.31 -16.02
C PHE A 527 27.66 -8.57 -16.88
N ASP A 528 28.66 -8.63 -17.77
CA ASP A 528 28.86 -9.81 -18.66
C ASP A 528 29.12 -11.09 -17.86
N ARG A 529 29.93 -11.03 -16.79
CA ARG A 529 30.16 -12.16 -15.88
C ARG A 529 28.85 -12.65 -15.25
N THR A 530 28.02 -11.74 -14.73
CA THR A 530 26.75 -12.11 -14.07
C THR A 530 25.71 -12.58 -15.10
N MET A 531 25.62 -11.94 -16.26
CA MET A 531 24.74 -12.31 -17.37
C MET A 531 25.01 -13.75 -17.86
N ARG A 532 26.28 -14.18 -17.89
CA ARG A 532 26.68 -15.55 -18.29
C ARG A 532 26.62 -16.57 -17.15
N SER A 533 26.30 -16.15 -15.93
CA SER A 533 26.24 -16.97 -14.73
C SER A 533 25.00 -17.86 -14.75
N ARG A 534 25.12 -19.12 -15.20
CA ARG A 534 23.97 -20.04 -15.38
C ARG A 534 23.22 -20.36 -14.09
N PHE A 535 23.94 -20.47 -13.00
CA PHE A 535 23.42 -20.63 -11.63
C PHE A 535 23.94 -19.46 -10.79
N ARG A 536 23.32 -19.19 -9.63
CA ARG A 536 23.82 -18.16 -8.70
C ARG A 536 25.29 -18.42 -8.38
N SER A 537 26.08 -17.36 -8.33
CA SER A 537 27.51 -17.39 -7.98
C SER A 537 27.83 -16.35 -6.89
N PRO A 538 28.79 -16.61 -5.98
CA PRO A 538 29.29 -15.60 -5.02
C PRO A 538 29.91 -14.35 -5.68
N GLU A 539 30.21 -14.40 -6.97
CA GLU A 539 30.79 -13.34 -7.80
C GLU A 539 29.74 -12.53 -8.59
N ASP A 540 28.46 -12.90 -8.53
CA ASP A 540 27.35 -12.18 -9.16
C ASP A 540 27.23 -10.72 -8.65
N ILE A 541 26.55 -9.86 -9.41
CA ILE A 541 26.02 -8.57 -8.91
C ILE A 541 24.49 -8.52 -8.95
N ALA A 542 23.88 -7.94 -7.92
CA ALA A 542 22.44 -7.76 -7.84
C ALA A 542 22.07 -6.38 -8.43
N VAL A 543 21.59 -6.38 -9.68
CA VAL A 543 21.46 -5.17 -10.50
C VAL A 543 20.26 -4.31 -10.10
N THR A 544 19.06 -4.89 -10.05
CA THR A 544 17.80 -4.13 -10.04
C THR A 544 17.54 -3.32 -8.76
N ALA A 545 17.92 -3.85 -7.61
CA ALA A 545 17.82 -3.14 -6.33
C ALA A 545 19.19 -2.70 -5.80
N PRO A 546 20.13 -3.60 -5.42
CA PRO A 546 21.37 -3.15 -4.79
C PRO A 546 22.23 -2.20 -5.62
N LEU A 547 22.50 -2.50 -6.90
CA LEU A 547 23.33 -1.63 -7.73
C LEU A 547 22.58 -0.34 -8.09
N HIS A 548 21.43 -0.48 -8.74
CA HIS A 548 20.69 0.64 -9.30
C HIS A 548 20.23 1.64 -8.23
N TYR A 549 19.71 1.18 -7.07
CA TYR A 549 19.26 2.12 -6.05
C TYR A 549 20.38 2.84 -5.31
N ASN A 550 21.48 2.17 -5.00
CA ASN A 550 22.60 2.86 -4.36
C ASN A 550 23.26 3.84 -5.34
N HIS A 551 23.34 3.50 -6.63
CA HIS A 551 23.74 4.44 -7.68
C HIS A 551 22.78 5.65 -7.74
N ALA A 552 21.46 5.43 -7.86
CA ALA A 552 20.47 6.52 -7.92
C ALA A 552 20.53 7.45 -6.69
N LEU A 553 20.71 6.88 -5.48
CA LEU A 553 20.88 7.64 -4.23
C LEU A 553 22.21 8.43 -4.19
N MET A 554 23.26 7.97 -4.87
CA MET A 554 24.58 8.64 -4.92
C MET A 554 24.69 9.67 -6.05
N ALA A 555 24.04 9.41 -7.19
CA ALA A 555 23.99 10.28 -8.37
C ALA A 555 22.92 11.39 -8.28
N GLY A 556 21.97 11.29 -7.33
CA GLY A 556 20.94 12.31 -7.08
C GLY A 556 19.60 12.06 -7.78
N TYR A 557 19.43 10.91 -8.45
CA TYR A 557 18.21 10.53 -9.16
C TYR A 557 17.26 9.62 -8.34
N GLY A 558 17.65 9.27 -7.12
CA GLY A 558 16.83 8.52 -6.17
C GLY A 558 16.77 9.19 -4.80
N MET A 559 15.63 9.04 -4.12
CA MET A 559 15.43 9.38 -2.72
C MET A 559 14.85 8.19 -1.96
N ARG A 560 14.92 8.20 -0.63
CA ARG A 560 14.33 7.13 0.19
C ARG A 560 12.80 7.20 0.15
N GLY A 561 12.17 6.11 -0.32
CA GLY A 561 10.74 5.88 -0.17
C GLY A 561 10.39 5.38 1.24
N SER A 562 9.12 5.52 1.62
CA SER A 562 8.56 5.00 2.86
C SER A 562 7.30 4.21 2.52
N PHE A 563 7.30 2.92 2.87
CA PHE A 563 6.27 1.97 2.47
C PHE A 563 5.79 1.17 3.67
N LYS A 564 4.48 0.95 3.76
CA LYS A 564 3.88 0.01 4.70
C LYS A 564 3.98 -1.39 4.08
N PHE A 565 5.07 -2.09 4.38
CA PHE A 565 5.34 -3.42 3.85
C PHE A 565 5.08 -4.54 4.87
N ARG A 566 4.69 -5.73 4.40
CA ARG A 566 4.56 -6.95 5.21
C ARG A 566 5.20 -8.16 4.52
N TYR A 567 6.27 -8.67 5.10
CA TYR A 567 6.83 -9.98 4.74
C TYR A 567 6.09 -11.10 5.49
N VAL A 568 5.67 -12.15 4.78
CA VAL A 568 5.15 -13.41 5.33
C VAL A 568 5.99 -14.57 4.81
N ASN A 569 6.62 -15.33 5.71
CA ASN A 569 7.13 -16.66 5.39
C ASN A 569 6.11 -17.66 5.95
N ILE A 570 5.55 -18.49 5.08
CA ILE A 570 4.42 -19.38 5.39
C ILE A 570 4.81 -20.55 6.32
N SER A 571 6.11 -20.90 6.35
CA SER A 571 6.71 -21.97 7.16
C SER A 571 6.94 -21.57 8.61
N ARG A 572 6.61 -20.34 9.01
CA ARG A 572 6.77 -19.84 10.39
C ARG A 572 5.48 -19.97 11.18
N ASP A 573 5.62 -20.27 12.47
CA ASP A 573 4.50 -20.33 13.44
C ASP A 573 3.63 -19.06 13.46
N ASP A 574 4.20 -17.89 13.13
CA ASP A 574 3.49 -16.61 13.10
C ASP A 574 2.80 -16.27 11.76
N ALA A 575 2.82 -17.19 10.77
CA ALA A 575 2.26 -16.97 9.43
C ALA A 575 0.74 -16.71 9.43
N GLU A 576 -0.06 -17.56 10.09
CA GLU A 576 -1.53 -17.42 10.12
C GLU A 576 -1.98 -16.09 10.73
N SER A 577 -1.32 -15.64 11.79
CA SER A 577 -1.54 -14.34 12.42
C SER A 577 -1.22 -13.18 11.47
N ARG A 578 -0.17 -13.31 10.64
CA ARG A 578 0.18 -12.30 9.63
C ARG A 578 -0.79 -12.25 8.46
N LEU A 579 -1.22 -13.41 7.94
CA LEU A 579 -2.26 -13.46 6.88
C LEU A 579 -3.58 -12.87 7.40
N THR A 580 -3.94 -13.17 8.64
CA THR A 580 -5.11 -12.59 9.33
C THR A 580 -4.99 -11.07 9.53
N ASP A 581 -3.80 -10.53 9.83
CA ASP A 581 -3.55 -9.08 9.90
C ASP A 581 -3.70 -8.42 8.51
N LEU A 582 -3.28 -9.12 7.45
CA LEU A 582 -3.42 -8.66 6.07
C LEU A 582 -4.91 -8.55 5.70
N THR A 583 -5.69 -9.63 5.82
CA THR A 583 -7.12 -9.63 5.40
C THR A 583 -7.96 -8.66 6.23
N LYS A 584 -7.80 -8.65 7.56
CA LYS A 584 -8.63 -7.81 8.46
C LYS A 584 -8.33 -6.31 8.36
N ASN A 585 -7.07 -5.93 8.17
CA ASN A 585 -6.68 -4.51 8.25
C ASN A 585 -6.38 -3.86 6.89
N ARG A 586 -6.04 -4.64 5.84
CA ARG A 586 -5.67 -4.18 4.46
C ARG A 586 -4.79 -2.90 4.42
N ARG A 587 -3.94 -2.74 5.44
CA ARG A 587 -3.25 -1.46 5.76
C ARG A 587 -1.89 -1.31 5.11
N PHE A 588 -1.42 -2.32 4.40
CA PHE A 588 -0.09 -2.39 3.79
C PHE A 588 -0.18 -2.01 2.32
N ASP A 589 0.81 -1.25 1.85
CA ASP A 589 0.95 -0.86 0.44
C ASP A 589 1.26 -2.11 -0.38
N PHE A 590 2.19 -2.91 0.13
CA PHE A 590 2.66 -4.15 -0.48
C PHE A 590 2.86 -5.23 0.58
N PHE A 591 2.77 -6.48 0.15
CA PHE A 591 3.19 -7.62 0.94
C PHE A 591 3.80 -8.69 0.03
N CYS A 592 4.50 -9.64 0.62
CA CYS A 592 4.93 -10.84 -0.09
C CYS A 592 4.66 -12.08 0.78
N VAL A 593 4.42 -13.22 0.12
CA VAL A 593 4.17 -14.51 0.75
C VAL A 593 5.14 -15.51 0.15
N ASN A 594 6.06 -16.04 0.95
CA ASN A 594 7.17 -16.85 0.47
C ASN A 594 7.28 -18.18 1.26
N ASP A 595 7.64 -19.26 0.56
CA ASP A 595 7.58 -20.66 1.02
C ASP A 595 8.97 -21.27 1.34
N VAL A 596 9.80 -20.49 2.02
CA VAL A 596 11.16 -20.91 2.39
C VAL A 596 11.14 -22.16 3.28
N ASP A 597 11.83 -23.22 2.83
CA ASP A 597 12.10 -24.46 3.58
C ASP A 597 10.84 -25.26 4.02
N VAL A 598 9.75 -25.26 3.24
CA VAL A 598 8.55 -26.07 3.53
C VAL A 598 8.83 -27.58 3.45
N PRO A 599 8.60 -28.36 4.53
CA PRO A 599 8.69 -29.82 4.52
C PRO A 599 7.73 -30.46 3.52
N GLN A 600 8.14 -31.57 2.87
CA GLN A 600 7.36 -32.17 1.77
C GLN A 600 5.94 -32.58 2.18
N ASP A 601 5.77 -33.09 3.40
CA ASP A 601 4.50 -33.46 4.02
C ASP A 601 3.58 -32.27 4.33
N MET A 602 4.14 -31.06 4.43
CA MET A 602 3.40 -29.83 4.69
C MET A 602 2.99 -29.07 3.42
N ARG A 603 3.61 -29.36 2.25
CA ARG A 603 3.44 -28.58 1.01
C ARG A 603 1.99 -28.41 0.57
N GLU A 604 1.19 -29.48 0.57
CA GLU A 604 -0.23 -29.42 0.17
C GLU A 604 -1.05 -28.51 1.10
N SER A 605 -0.83 -28.60 2.42
CA SER A 605 -1.51 -27.77 3.41
C SER A 605 -1.11 -26.28 3.31
N VAL A 606 0.16 -26.01 2.97
CA VAL A 606 0.68 -24.68 2.68
C VAL A 606 0.08 -24.12 1.41
N HIS A 607 0.04 -24.92 0.33
CA HIS A 607 -0.53 -24.53 -0.94
C HIS A 607 -2.00 -24.14 -0.81
N LYS A 608 -2.81 -24.99 -0.14
CA LYS A 608 -4.21 -24.66 0.14
C LYS A 608 -4.34 -23.38 0.96
N ARG A 609 -3.52 -23.19 2.00
CA ARG A 609 -3.56 -21.97 2.84
C ARG A 609 -3.21 -20.70 2.09
N ILE A 610 -2.24 -20.75 1.16
CA ILE A 610 -1.88 -19.62 0.30
C ILE A 610 -3.03 -19.33 -0.66
N GLY A 611 -3.58 -20.35 -1.33
CA GLY A 611 -4.74 -20.21 -2.22
C GLY A 611 -5.96 -19.61 -1.52
N ASP A 612 -6.39 -20.19 -0.38
CA ASP A 612 -7.51 -19.69 0.43
C ASP A 612 -7.34 -18.19 0.78
N PHE A 613 -6.14 -17.78 1.18
CA PHE A 613 -5.82 -16.38 1.50
C PHE A 613 -5.83 -15.47 0.26
N LEU A 614 -5.26 -15.92 -0.86
CA LEU A 614 -5.18 -15.13 -2.08
C LEU A 614 -6.56 -14.98 -2.76
N ASP A 615 -7.43 -15.99 -2.68
CA ASP A 615 -8.83 -15.89 -3.08
C ASP A 615 -9.64 -14.96 -2.17
N GLU A 616 -9.40 -14.98 -0.85
CA GLU A 616 -10.01 -13.99 0.05
C GLU A 616 -9.53 -12.57 -0.30
N TYR A 617 -8.23 -12.39 -0.56
CA TYR A 617 -7.62 -11.07 -0.74
C TYR A 617 -7.88 -10.45 -2.12
N PHE A 618 -7.81 -11.26 -3.19
CA PHE A 618 -7.96 -10.87 -4.59
C PHE A 618 -9.03 -11.74 -5.31
N PRO A 619 -10.31 -11.63 -4.91
CA PRO A 619 -11.38 -12.53 -5.35
C PRO A 619 -11.83 -12.33 -6.81
N PHE A 620 -11.32 -11.30 -7.49
CA PHE A 620 -11.76 -10.94 -8.85
C PHE A 620 -10.67 -11.30 -9.86
N PRO A 621 -11.00 -12.08 -10.92
CA PRO A 621 -10.12 -12.27 -12.05
C PRO A 621 -9.71 -10.92 -12.68
N SER A 622 -8.46 -10.86 -13.11
CA SER A 622 -7.96 -9.82 -14.00
C SER A 622 -8.39 -10.10 -15.45
N PRO A 623 -8.44 -9.08 -16.34
CA PRO A 623 -8.75 -9.30 -17.75
C PRO A 623 -7.74 -10.18 -18.49
N PHE A 624 -6.58 -10.46 -17.88
CA PHE A 624 -5.52 -11.29 -18.45
C PHE A 624 -5.70 -12.78 -18.14
N GLU A 625 -6.75 -13.16 -17.41
CA GLU A 625 -7.07 -14.55 -17.13
C GLU A 625 -8.06 -15.07 -18.18
N ARG A 626 -7.77 -16.25 -18.74
CA ARG A 626 -8.70 -16.97 -19.62
C ARG A 626 -9.96 -17.34 -18.84
N ASP A 627 -11.11 -17.25 -19.50
CA ASP A 627 -12.36 -17.77 -18.94
C ASP A 627 -12.18 -19.24 -18.53
N SER A 628 -12.61 -19.55 -17.31
CA SER A 628 -12.66 -20.93 -16.79
C SER A 628 -13.71 -21.72 -17.57
N ALA A 629 -13.24 -22.59 -18.48
CA ALA A 629 -14.07 -23.45 -19.33
C ALA A 629 -14.69 -24.63 -18.55
#